data_AF-A0A7X8UAP5-F1
#
_entry.id   AF-A0A7X8UAP5-F1
#
_cell.length_a   1.000
_cell.length_b   1.000
_cell.length_c   1.000
_cell.angle_alpha   90.00
_cell.angle_beta   90.00
_cell.angle_gamma   90.00
#
_symmetry.space_group_name_H-M   'P 1'
#
loop_
_entity.id
_entity.type
_entity.pdbx_description
1 polymer ?
#
loop_
_entity_poly.entity_id
_entity_poly.type
_entity_poly.pdbx_seq_one_letter_code
_entity_poly.pdbx_strand_id
1 'polypeptide(L)' 'MRQAIMGAGSLGTILGALLTSKGIQVDMVDVWDEHVKALNENGATVTGPLQLTLKISHLDRKIIAT' A
#
# COMPACT_ATOMS: atom_id res chain seq x y z
N MET A 1 12.02 -7.58 3.46
CA MET A 1 12.20 -6.16 3.12
C MET A 1 11.17 -5.36 3.90
N ARG A 2 11.50 -4.17 4.41
CA ARG A 2 10.49 -3.22 4.86
C ARG A 2 9.95 -2.51 3.62
N GLN A 3 8.63 -2.50 3.46
CA GLN A 3 7.94 -1.90 2.33
C GLN A 3 7.06 -0.80 2.89
N ALA A 4 7.11 0.39 2.30
CA ALA A 4 6.25 1.49 2.68
C ALA A 4 5.37 1.88 1.50
N ILE A 5 4.09 2.17 1.76
CA ILE A 5 3.20 2.81 0.79
C ILE A 5 3.05 4.26 1.24
N MET A 6 3.54 5.18 0.40
CA MET A 6 3.34 6.61 0.60
C MET A 6 1.98 7.02 0.00
N GLY A 7 1.09 7.51 0.85
CA GLY A 7 -0.32 7.79 0.57
C GLY A 7 -1.23 6.63 1.02
N ALA A 8 -2.05 6.86 2.03
CA ALA A 8 -3.09 5.95 2.53
C ALA A 8 -4.49 6.28 1.98
N GLY A 9 -4.60 7.05 0.90
CA GLY A 9 -5.83 7.21 0.13
C GLY A 9 -6.31 5.91 -0.53
N SER A 10 -7.35 5.97 -1.38
CA SER A 10 -8.09 4.79 -1.87
C SER A 10 -7.20 3.68 -2.47
N LEU A 11 -6.32 4.00 -3.42
CA LEU A 11 -5.45 3.00 -4.06
C LEU A 11 -4.36 2.47 -3.12
N GLY A 12 -3.76 3.34 -2.30
CA GLY A 12 -2.75 2.94 -1.32
C GLY A 12 -3.33 2.02 -0.26
N THR A 13 -4.53 2.33 0.26
CA THR A 13 -5.26 1.47 1.19
C THR A 13 -5.68 0.15 0.55
N ILE A 14 -6.16 0.12 -0.70
CA ILE A 14 -6.47 -1.14 -1.40
C ILE A 14 -5.20 -1.99 -1.57
N LEU A 15 -4.08 -1.39 -1.99
CA LEU A 15 -2.81 -2.12 -2.15
C LEU A 15 -2.27 -2.61 -0.80
N GLY A 16 -2.27 -1.77 0.23
CA GLY A 16 -1.82 -2.11 1.58
C GLY A 16 -2.67 -3.21 2.21
N ALA A 17 -3.99 -3.15 2.07
CA ALA A 17 -4.91 -4.20 2.50
C ALA A 17 -4.69 -5.50 1.73
N LEU A 18 -4.50 -5.45 0.40
CA LEU A 18 -4.23 -6.65 -0.40
C LEU A 18 -2.88 -7.30 -0.03
N LEU A 19 -1.81 -6.52 0.15
CA LEU A 19 -0.51 -7.03 0.61
C LEU A 19 -0.59 -7.61 2.03
N THR A 20 -1.21 -6.89 2.96
CA THR A 20 -1.41 -7.33 4.35
C THR A 20 -2.26 -8.62 4.40
N SER A 21 -3.29 -8.75 3.56
CA SER A 21 -4.10 -9.97 3.44
C SER A 21 -3.32 -11.20 2.94
N LYS A 22 -2.14 -11.00 2.37
CA LYS A 22 -1.19 -12.05 1.98
C LYS A 22 -0.04 -12.23 2.98
N GLY A 23 -0.16 -11.64 4.17
CA GLY A 23 0.87 -11.71 5.23
C GLY A 23 2.10 -10.83 4.96
N ILE A 24 2.04 -9.93 3.99
CA ILE A 24 3.16 -9.04 3.66
C ILE A 24 3.05 -7.78 4.52
N GLN A 25 4.00 -7.59 5.43
CA GLN A 25 4.07 -6.35 6.22
C GLN A 25 4.38 -5.15 5.29
N VAL A 26 3.49 -4.16 5.35
CA VAL A 26 3.61 -2.86 4.71
C VAL A 26 3.38 -1.78 5.75
N ASP A 27 4.26 -0.78 5.79
CA ASP A 27 4.09 0.41 6.61
C ASP A 27 3.33 1.47 5.78
N MET A 28 2.12 1.84 6.22
CA MET A 28 1.33 2.88 5.56
C MET A 28 1.80 4.26 6.04
N VAL A 29 2.15 5.15 5.10
CA VAL A 29 2.65 6.51 5.42
C VAL A 29 1.71 7.53 4.79
N ASP A 30 1.08 8.36 5.59
CA ASP A 30 0.26 9.49 5.14
C ASP A 30 0.56 10.72 6.02
N VAL A 31 0.20 11.91 5.55
CA VAL A 31 0.37 13.18 6.27
C VAL A 31 -0.89 13.57 7.06
N TRP A 32 -2.00 12.84 6.89
CA TRP A 32 -3.25 13.10 7.57
C TRP A 32 -3.40 12.27 8.87
N ASP A 33 -3.09 12.90 10.00
CA ASP A 33 -3.05 12.26 11.32
C ASP A 33 -4.36 11.57 11.74
N GLU A 34 -5.53 12.20 11.55
CA GLU A 34 -6.81 11.56 11.91
C GLU A 34 -7.12 10.32 11.05
N HIS A 35 -6.75 10.35 9.77
CA HIS A 35 -6.90 9.22 8.86
C HIS A 35 -5.96 8.07 9.22
N VAL A 36 -4.69 8.37 9.52
CA VAL A 36 -3.71 7.40 10.03
C VAL A 36 -4.19 6.78 11.34
N LYS A 37 -4.70 7.59 12.27
CA LYS A 37 -5.27 7.10 13.53
C LYS A 37 -6.48 6.18 13.30
N ALA A 38 -7.44 6.59 12.47
CA ALA A 38 -8.62 5.80 12.17
C ALA A 38 -8.27 4.43 11.55
N LEU A 39 -7.29 4.40 10.64
CA LEU A 39 -6.78 3.15 10.06
C LEU A 39 -6.03 2.27 11.07
N ASN A 40 -5.27 2.85 12.00
CA ASN A 40 -4.57 2.09 13.05
C ASN A 40 -5.55 1.48 14.07
N GLU A 41 -6.63 2.18 14.41
CA GLU A 41 -7.62 1.73 15.40
C GLU A 41 -8.62 0.72 14.81
N ASN A 42 -9.06 0.92 13.56
CA ASN A 42 -10.17 0.15 12.97
C ASN A 42 -9.75 -0.76 11.81
N GLY A 43 -8.52 -0.63 11.32
CA GLY A 43 -8.08 -1.26 10.08
C GLY A 43 -8.74 -0.67 8.83
N ALA A 44 -8.51 -1.33 7.70
CA ALA A 44 -9.14 -1.01 6.41
C ALA A 44 -10.14 -2.09 6.01
N THR A 45 -11.35 -1.68 5.60
CA THR A 45 -12.34 -2.57 4.98
C THR A 45 -12.39 -2.31 3.47
N VAL A 46 -12.05 -3.32 2.66
CA VAL A 46 -12.10 -3.24 1.19
C VAL A 46 -13.25 -4.12 0.70
N THR A 47 -14.16 -3.54 -0.09
CA THR A 47 -15.35 -4.21 -0.64
C THR A 47 -15.50 -3.95 -2.13
N GLY A 48 -16.32 -4.75 -2.80
CA GLY A 48 -16.57 -4.69 -4.25
C GLY A 48 -15.85 -5.78 -5.04
N PRO A 49 -16.13 -5.88 -6.35
CA PRO A 49 -15.54 -6.89 -7.22
C PRO A 49 -14.07 -6.54 -7.55
N LEU A 50 -13.17 -7.49 -7.37
CA LEU A 50 -11.76 -7.38 -7.78
C LEU A 50 -11.45 -8.41 -8.87
N GLN A 51 -11.16 -7.94 -10.08
CA GLN A 51 -10.70 -8.76 -11.20
C GLN A 51 -9.38 -8.18 -11.72
N LEU A 52 -8.29 -8.95 -11.62
CA LEU A 52 -6.93 -8.43 -11.72
C LEU A 52 -5.99 -9.51 -12.28
N THR A 53 -5.25 -9.18 -13.34
CA THR A 53 -4.24 -10.06 -13.97
C THR A 53 -3.00 -9.23 -14.26
N LEU A 54 -1.87 -9.54 -13.61
CA LEU A 54 -0.67 -8.71 -13.65
C LEU A 54 0.61 -9.53 -13.87
N LYS A 55 1.59 -8.89 -14.51
CA LYS A 55 3.01 -9.24 -14.49
C LYS A 55 3.77 -7.93 -14.23
N ILE A 56 4.61 -7.87 -13.20
CA ILE A 56 5.18 -6.60 -12.67
C ILE A 56 6.71 -6.69 -12.64
N SER A 57 7.42 -5.63 -13.08
CA SER A 57 8.89 -5.58 -13.11
C SER A 57 9.42 -4.13 -13.24
N HIS A 58 10.42 -3.78 -12.43
CA HIS A 58 11.19 -2.51 -12.39
C HIS A 58 12.56 -2.82 -11.73
N LEU A 59 13.66 -2.06 -11.83
CA LEU A 59 14.06 -0.85 -12.58
C LEU A 59 15.61 -0.89 -12.71
N ASP A 60 16.23 -0.46 -13.82
CA ASP A 60 17.67 -0.71 -14.06
C ASP A 60 18.62 0.49 -13.77
N ARG A 61 19.87 0.16 -13.41
CA ARG A 61 20.66 0.84 -12.37
C ARG A 61 21.30 2.18 -12.76
N LYS A 62 21.27 2.59 -14.03
CA LYS A 62 21.83 3.89 -14.46
C LYS A 62 20.95 5.09 -14.11
N ILE A 63 19.68 4.87 -13.81
CA ILE A 63 18.65 5.91 -13.69
C ILE A 63 18.57 6.53 -12.28
N ILE A 64 19.15 5.87 -11.26
CA ILE A 64 18.99 6.23 -9.84
C ILE A 64 20.22 6.98 -9.27
N ALA A 65 21.12 7.47 -10.13
CA ALA A 65 22.46 7.92 -9.74
C ALA A 65 22.81 9.34 -10.23
N THR A 66 21.82 10.21 -10.35
CA THR A 66 21.98 11.67 -10.57
C THR A 66 21.13 12.41 -9.54
#